data_AF-A0A2L0F3R0-F1
#
_entry.id   AF-A0A2L0F3R0-F1
#
_cell.length_a   1.000
_cell.length_b   1.000
_cell.length_c   1.000
_cell.angle_alpha   90.00
_cell.angle_beta   90.00
_cell.angle_gamma   90.00
#
_symmetry.space_group_name_H-M   'P 1'
#
loop_
_entity.id
_entity.type
_entity.pdbx_description
1 polymer ?
#
loop_
_entity_poly.entity_id
_entity_poly.type
_entity_poly.pdbx_seq_one_letter_code
_entity_poly.pdbx_strand_id
1 'polypeptide(L)' 'MAEENDLPWPTLAEVCSRVSEFLDPVLCGEEGIWEPSRWAWRRG' A
#
# COMPACT_ATOMS: atom_id res chain seq x y z
N MET A 1 -14.07 10.88 6.97
CA MET A 1 -12.97 10.09 7.62
C MET A 1 -12.82 8.75 6.88
N ALA A 2 -11.76 7.97 7.11
CA ALA A 2 -11.49 6.72 6.38
C ALA A 2 -12.65 5.69 6.44
N GLU A 3 -13.50 5.76 7.46
CA GLU A 3 -14.72 4.96 7.61
C GLU A 3 -15.84 5.32 6.61
N GLU A 4 -15.85 6.53 6.04
CA GLU A 4 -16.88 6.98 5.08
C GLU A 4 -16.62 6.52 3.64
N ASN A 5 -15.48 5.89 3.37
CA ASN A 5 -15.01 5.56 2.02
C ASN A 5 -14.98 4.05 1.72
N ASP A 6 -15.58 3.20 2.57
CA ASP A 6 -15.57 1.73 2.42
C ASP A 6 -14.16 1.15 2.21
N LEU A 7 -13.14 1.80 2.76
CA LEU A 7 -11.77 1.33 2.65
C LEU A 7 -11.57 0.12 3.58
N PRO A 8 -10.78 -0.88 3.18
CA PRO A 8 -10.50 -2.05 4.01
C PRO A 8 -9.65 -1.72 5.26
N TRP A 9 -9.22 -0.47 5.41
CA TRP A 9 -8.42 0.02 6.52
C TRP A 9 -9.24 1.02 7.36
N PRO A 10 -9.63 0.67 8.59
CA PRO A 10 -10.58 1.45 9.37
C PRO A 10 -10.03 2.83 9.78
N THR A 11 -8.71 3.01 9.82
CA THR A 11 -8.10 4.27 10.26
C THR A 11 -7.27 4.94 9.18
N LEU A 12 -7.20 6.28 9.24
CA LEU A 12 -6.31 7.06 8.38
C LEU A 12 -4.83 6.67 8.56
N ALA A 13 -4.42 6.31 9.78
CA ALA A 13 -3.06 5.88 10.07
C ALA A 13 -2.71 4.58 9.32
N GLU A 14 -3.63 3.62 9.29
CA GLU A 14 -3.45 2.38 8.52
C GLU A 14 -3.45 2.65 7.01
N VAL A 15 -4.31 3.53 6.51
CA VAL A 15 -4.27 3.94 5.09
C VAL A 15 -2.90 4.53 4.75
N CYS A 16 -2.39 5.46 5.56
CA CYS A 16 -1.07 6.04 5.34
C CYS A 16 0.03 4.97 5.35
N SER A 17 0.00 4.05 6.32
CA SER A 17 0.96 2.94 6.39
C SER A 17 0.94 2.08 5.13
N ARG A 18 -0.25 1.76 4.63
CA ARG A 18 -0.45 0.90 3.45
C ARG A 18 -0.04 1.60 2.16
N VAL A 19 -0.26 2.91 2.07
CA VAL A 19 0.21 3.72 0.96
C VAL A 19 1.74 3.80 0.95
N SER A 20 2.39 3.97 2.11
CA SER A 20 3.85 3.92 2.21
C SER A 20 4.43 2.57 1.74
N GLU A 21 3.84 1.44 2.12
CA GLU A 21 4.26 0.10 1.63
C GLU A 21 4.26 -0.01 0.10
N PHE A 22 3.32 0.67 -0.57
CA PHE A 22 3.26 0.74 -2.02
C PHE A 22 4.29 1.73 -2.61
N LEU A 23 4.38 2.94 -2.04
CA LEU A 23 5.18 4.04 -2.59
C LEU A 23 6.67 3.92 -2.30
N ASP A 24 7.08 3.44 -1.13
CA ASP A 24 8.48 3.44 -0.70
C ASP A 24 9.38 2.69 -1.70
N PRO A 25 9.03 1.48 -2.17
CA PRO A 25 9.85 0.77 -3.16
C PRO A 25 9.90 1.49 -4.51
N VAL A 26 8.81 2.14 -4.94
CA VAL A 26 8.76 2.94 -6.18
C VAL A 26 9.68 4.15 -6.08
N LEU A 27 9.66 4.84 -4.94
CA LEU A 27 10.49 6.02 -4.69
C LEU A 27 11.98 5.66 -4.53
N CYS A 28 12.28 4.48 -3.98
CA CYS A 28 13.63 3.94 -3.88
C CYS A 28 14.16 3.38 -5.21
N GLY A 29 13.32 3.24 -6.24
CA GLY A 29 13.69 2.64 -7.52
C GLY A 29 13.91 1.12 -7.43
N GLU A 30 13.27 0.45 -6.47
CA GLU A 30 13.30 -1.01 -6.37
C GLU A 30 12.51 -1.64 -7.52
N GLU A 31 13.09 -2.67 -8.14
CA GLU A 31 12.40 -3.48 -9.14
C GLU A 31 11.54 -4.56 -8.47
N GLY A 32 10.33 -4.74 -8.98
CA GLY A 32 9.41 -5.74 -8.46
C GLY A 32 8.09 -5.74 -9.22
N ILE A 33 7.30 -6.79 -9.01
CA ILE A 33 5.95 -6.91 -9.56
C ILE A 33 4.99 -6.62 -8.42
N TRP A 34 4.16 -5.60 -8.57
CA TRP A 34 3.10 -5.30 -7.61
C TRP A 34 2.00 -6.38 -7.65
N GLU A 35 1.64 -6.95 -6.50
CA GLU A 35 0.53 -7.90 -6.32
C GLU A 35 -0.65 -7.22 -5.55
N PRO A 36 -1.64 -6.63 -6.25
CA PRO A 36 -2.73 -5.88 -5.61
C PRO A 36 -3.57 -6.72 -4.66
N SER A 37 -3.79 -8.00 -4.97
CA SER A 37 -4.57 -8.92 -4.15
C SER A 37 -3.94 -9.22 -2.79
N ARG A 38 -2.62 -9.02 -2.66
CA ARG A 38 -1.87 -9.21 -1.42
C ARG A 38 -1.42 -7.89 -0.81
N TRP A 39 -1.63 -6.77 -1.51
CA TRP A 39 -1.09 -5.47 -1.16
C TRP A 39 0.42 -5.53 -0.87
N ALA A 40 1.18 -6.18 -1.75
CA ALA A 40 2.59 -6.45 -1.55
C ALA A 40 3.39 -6.44 -2.85
N TRP A 41 4.67 -6.10 -2.75
CA TRP A 41 5.63 -6.24 -3.84
C TRP A 41 6.19 -7.65 -3.87
N ARG A 42 6.15 -8.30 -5.04
CA ARG A 42 6.89 -9.53 -5.31
C ARG A 42 8.25 -9.16 -5.90
N ARG A 43 9.32 -9.50 -5.19
CA ARG A 43 10.68 -9.40 -5.72
C ARG A 43 10.90 -10.53 -6.74
N GLY A 44 11.41 -10.16 -7.91
CA GLY A 44 11.76 -11.07 -9.01
C GLY A 44 13.15 -11.65 -8.83
#